data_AF-A0AAW7HKU2-F1
#
_entry.id   AF-A0AAW7HKU2-F1
#
_cell.length_a   1.000
_cell.length_b   1.000
_cell.length_c   1.000
_cell.angle_alpha   90.00
_cell.angle_beta   90.00
_cell.angle_gamma   90.00
#
_symmetry.space_group_name_H-M   'P 1'
#
loop_
_entity.id
_entity.type
_entity.pdbx_description
1 polymer ?
#
loop_
_entity_poly.entity_id
_entity_poly.type
_entity_poly.pdbx_seq_one_letter_code
_entity_poly.pdbx_strand_id
1 'polypeptide(L)' 'MTVQRKFLGHQYIARRACGKVSASCWDDRGQEKDTAKFVAKCVRRGDTVERIERHEGDPQLEWICRPGCNDCRKEKH' A
#
# COMPACT_ATOMS: atom_id res chain seq x y z
N MET A 1 16.91 19.74 17.28
CA MET A 1 16.02 20.36 16.27
C MET A 1 15.37 19.23 15.47
N THR A 2 14.07 19.02 15.61
CA THR A 2 13.33 18.03 14.83
C THR A 2 13.23 18.56 13.40
N VAL A 3 13.98 17.97 12.47
CA VAL A 3 13.88 18.30 11.05
C VAL A 3 12.49 17.86 10.59
N GLN A 4 11.55 18.81 10.47
CA GLN A 4 10.27 18.54 9.84
C GLN A 4 10.53 18.26 8.36
N ARG A 5 10.39 16.99 7.96
CA ARG A 5 10.51 16.57 6.56
C ARG A 5 9.32 17.12 5.79
N LYS A 6 9.54 17.54 4.54
CA LYS A 6 8.50 18.10 3.68
C LYS A 6 7.40 17.07 3.43
N PHE A 7 6.14 17.43 3.73
CA PHE A 7 4.98 16.59 3.42
C PHE A 7 4.79 16.49 1.90
N LEU A 8 4.62 15.27 1.39
CA LEU A 8 4.43 14.99 -0.03
C LEU A 8 2.98 14.61 -0.36
N GLY A 9 2.25 14.03 0.58
CA GLY A 9 0.87 13.59 0.36
C GLY A 9 0.52 12.33 1.11
N HIS A 10 -0.64 11.77 0.76
CA HIS A 10 -1.11 10.50 1.29
C HIS A 10 -0.97 9.40 0.25
N GLN A 11 -0.62 8.20 0.70
CA GLN A 11 -0.50 7.02 -0.15
C GLN A 11 -1.26 5.86 0.47
N TYR A 12 -2.09 5.20 -0.34
CA TYR A 12 -2.68 3.91 0.02
C TYR A 12 -1.70 2.78 -0.26
N ILE A 13 -1.53 1.87 0.69
CA ILE A 13 -0.66 0.70 0.60
C ILE A 13 -1.49 -0.54 0.87
N ALA A 14 -1.47 -1.48 -0.07
CA ALA A 14 -2.11 -2.78 0.08
C ALA A 14 -1.08 -3.85 0.46
N ARG A 15 -1.26 -4.48 1.61
CA ARG A 15 -0.46 -5.59 2.12
C ARG A 15 -1.22 -6.90 2.03
N ARG A 16 -0.50 -7.94 1.62
CA ARG A 16 -1.04 -9.31 1.56
C ARG A 16 -1.03 -9.94 2.95
N ALA A 17 -1.67 -11.10 3.10
CA ALA A 17 -1.67 -11.87 4.35
C ALA A 17 -0.25 -12.19 4.87
N CYS A 18 0.77 -12.21 4.00
CA CYS A 18 2.18 -12.37 4.36
C CYS A 18 2.86 -11.09 4.86
N GLY A 19 2.14 -9.97 5.01
CA GLY A 19 2.66 -8.66 5.45
C GLY A 19 3.36 -7.83 4.37
N LYS A 20 3.68 -8.45 3.22
CA LYS A 20 4.40 -7.82 2.11
C LYS A 20 3.51 -6.88 1.30
N VAL A 21 4.08 -5.75 0.86
CA VAL A 21 3.40 -4.80 -0.03
C VAL A 21 3.16 -5.44 -1.39
N SER A 22 1.96 -5.21 -1.93
CA SER A 22 1.48 -5.83 -3.17
C SER A 22 0.89 -4.85 -4.17
N ALA A 23 0.44 -3.68 -3.70
CA ALA A 23 -0.10 -2.60 -4.50
C ALA A 23 0.05 -1.30 -3.69
N SER A 24 0.18 -0.16 -4.35
CA SER A 24 0.05 1.16 -3.73
C SER A 24 -0.49 2.16 -4.76
N CYS A 25 -1.17 3.20 -4.29
CA CYS A 25 -1.58 4.33 -5.10
C CYS A 25 -1.52 5.62 -4.28
N TRP A 26 -1.18 6.74 -4.94
CA TRP A 26 -1.28 8.05 -4.31
C TRP A 26 -2.74 8.47 -4.19
N ASP A 27 -3.08 9.13 -3.09
CA ASP A 27 -4.40 9.69 -2.82
C ASP A 27 -4.45 11.13 -3.34
N ASP A 28 -4.29 11.27 -4.65
CA ASP A 28 -4.24 12.56 -5.33
C ASP A 28 -5.64 13.12 -5.57
N ARG A 29 -5.78 14.45 -5.38
CA ARG A 29 -7.01 15.17 -5.66
C ARG A 29 -7.37 15.05 -7.14
N GLY A 30 -8.63 14.72 -7.45
CA GLY A 30 -9.12 14.50 -8.81
C GLY A 30 -9.02 13.04 -9.29
N GLN A 31 -8.40 12.15 -8.51
CA GLN A 31 -8.29 10.71 -8.83
C GLN A 31 -9.16 9.84 -7.91
N GLU A 32 -10.10 10.42 -7.18
CA GLU A 32 -10.85 9.78 -6.09
C GLU A 32 -11.57 8.51 -6.59
N LYS A 33 -12.13 8.56 -7.79
CA LYS A 33 -12.84 7.41 -8.40
C LYS A 33 -11.91 6.23 -8.67
N ASP A 34 -10.70 6.50 -9.15
CA ASP A 34 -9.74 5.45 -9.48
C ASP A 34 -9.02 4.93 -8.24
N THR A 35 -8.74 5.81 -7.27
CA THR A 35 -8.29 5.43 -5.92
C THR A 35 -9.33 4.53 -5.24
N ALA A 36 -10.61 4.86 -5.27
CA ALA A 36 -11.67 4.03 -4.70
C ALA A 36 -11.75 2.65 -5.37
N LYS A 37 -11.66 2.58 -6.70
CA LYS A 37 -11.59 1.29 -7.43
C LYS A 37 -10.36 0.48 -7.05
N PHE A 38 -9.21 1.13 -6.90
CA PHE A 38 -7.96 0.49 -6.46
C PHE A 38 -8.13 -0.14 -5.07
N VAL A 39 -8.62 0.63 -4.11
CA VAL A 39 -8.85 0.16 -2.73
C VAL A 39 -9.84 -0.99 -2.73
N ALA A 40 -10.98 -0.85 -3.41
CA ALA A 40 -11.99 -1.90 -3.51
C ALA A 40 -11.43 -3.19 -4.12
N LYS A 41 -10.59 -3.09 -5.16
CA LYS A 41 -9.94 -4.25 -5.78
C LYS A 41 -9.01 -4.97 -4.81
N CYS A 42 -8.21 -4.23 -4.02
CA CYS A 42 -7.28 -4.80 -3.05
C CYS A 42 -8.02 -5.47 -1.88
N VAL A 43 -9.06 -4.81 -1.35
CA VAL A 43 -9.92 -5.38 -0.29
C VAL A 43 -10.62 -6.65 -0.79
N ARG A 44 -11.19 -6.63 -2.00
CA ARG A 44 -11.82 -7.82 -2.60
C ARG A 44 -10.84 -8.98 -2.79
N ARG A 45 -9.56 -8.67 -3.02
CA ARG A 45 -8.49 -9.65 -3.14
C ARG A 45 -8.06 -10.24 -1.78
N GLY A 46 -8.53 -9.66 -0.66
CA GLY A 46 -8.20 -10.08 0.70
C GLY A 46 -6.97 -9.39 1.28
N ASP A 47 -6.57 -8.25 0.72
CA ASP A 47 -5.44 -7.47 1.22
C ASP A 47 -5.91 -6.51 2.32
N THR A 48 -5.00 -6.20 3.25
CA THR A 48 -5.17 -5.09 4.18
C THR A 48 -4.71 -3.81 3.49
N VAL A 49 -5.52 -2.76 3.52
CA VAL A 49 -5.20 -1.47 2.90
C VAL A 49 -5.04 -0.40 3.99
N GLU A 50 -3.92 0.31 3.96
CA GLU A 50 -3.59 1.38 4.92
C GLU A 50 -3.37 2.69 4.17
N ARG A 51 -3.84 3.81 4.71
CA ARG A 51 -3.53 5.16 4.21
C ARG A 51 -2.44 5.75 5.08
N ILE A 52 -1.29 6.05 4.49
CA ILE A 52 -0.16 6.63 5.22
C ILE A 52 0.19 8.01 4.68
N GLU A 53 0.78 8.84 5.54
CA GLU A 53 1.43 10.08 5.14
C GLU A 53 2.83 9.79 4.61
N ARG A 54 3.22 10.49 3.55
CA ARG A 54 4.55 10.40 2.95
C ARG A 54 5.25 11.74 3.05
N HIS A 55 6.50 11.71 3.47
CA HIS A 55 7.38 12.86 3.54
C HIS A 55 8.61 12.66 2.66
N GLU A 56 9.27 13.77 2.31
CA GLU A 56 10.52 13.76 1.57
C GLU A 56 11.60 12.99 2.34
N GLY A 57 12.27 12.06 1.65
CA GLY A 57 13.26 11.16 2.25
C GLY A 57 12.69 9.90 2.90
N ASP A 58 11.37 9.71 2.91
CA ASP A 58 10.80 8.42 3.34
C ASP A 58 11.22 7.29 2.38
N PRO A 59 11.63 6.12 2.92
CA PRO A 59 12.10 5.02 2.10
C PRO A 59 11.02 4.55 1.11
N GLN A 60 11.47 4.19 -0.09
CA GLN A 60 10.58 3.63 -1.10
C GLN A 60 9.96 2.33 -0.57
N LEU A 61 8.69 2.09 -0.89
CA LEU A 61 8.03 0.83 -0.53
C LEU A 61 8.75 -0.34 -1.19
N GLU A 62 9.05 -1.36 -0.39
CA GLU A 62 9.61 -2.60 -0.92
C GLU A 62 8.48 -3.46 -1.49
N TRP A 63 8.52 -3.66 -2.81
CA TRP A 63 7.52 -4.41 -3.58
C TRP A 63 7.79 -5.92 -3.53
N ILE A 64 7.59 -6.52 -2.36
CA ILE A 64 8.06 -7.89 -2.10
C ILE A 64 7.01 -8.94 -2.50
N CYS A 65 5.70 -8.60 -2.55
CA CYS A 65 4.70 -9.57 -2.94
C CYS A 65 4.54 -9.66 -4.46
N ARG A 66 5.05 -10.74 -5.04
CA ARG A 66 4.92 -11.09 -6.48
C ARG A 66 3.82 -12.12 -6.74
N PRO A 67 3.28 -12.20 -7.98
CA PRO A 67 2.45 -13.33 -8.40
C PRO A 67 3.17 -14.66 -8.10
N GLY A 68 2.46 -15.62 -7.49
CA GLY A 68 3.05 -16.90 -7.09
C GLY A 68 3.83 -16.88 -5.76
N CYS A 69 3.77 -15.80 -4.98
CA CYS A 69 4.33 -15.77 -3.63
C CYS A 69 3.68 -16.87 -2.74
N ASN A 70 4.46 -17.90 -2.39
CA ASN A 70 4.00 -19.00 -1.55
C ASN A 70 3.72 -18.58 -0.11
N ASP A 71 4.33 -17.50 0.39
CA ASP A 71 4.03 -16.95 1.72
C ASP A 71 2.58 -16.43 1.82
N CYS A 72 1.92 -16.17 0.68
CA CYS A 72 0.50 -15.80 0.66
C CYS A 72 -0.44 -17.01 0.79
N ARG A 73 0.06 -18.24 0.58
CA ARG A 73 -0.69 -19.45 0.88
C ARG A 73 -0.57 -19.63 2.39
N LYS A 74 -1.58 -19.19 3.14
CA LYS A 74 -1.76 -19.71 4.50
C LYS A 74 -1.72 -21.23 4.37
N GLU A 75 -0.67 -21.87 4.87
CA GLU A 75 -0.69 -23.31 5.06
C GLU A 75 -1.94 -23.59 5.89
N LYS A 76 -2.88 -24.33 5.29
CA LYS A 76 -3.99 -24.89 6.04
C LYS A 76 -3.36 -25.93 6.96
N HIS A 77 -3.13 -25.56 8.21
CA HIS A 77 -2.85 -26.52 9.26
C HIS A 77 -4.17 -27.14 9.74
#